data_AF-A0A1I7MN95-F1
#
_entry.id   AF-A0A1I7MN95-F1
#
_cell.length_a   1.000
_cell.length_b   1.000
_cell.length_c   1.000
_cell.angle_alpha   90.00
_cell.angle_beta   90.00
_cell.angle_gamma   90.00
#
_symmetry.space_group_name_H-M   'P 1'
#
loop_
_entity.id
_entity.type
_entity.pdbx_description
1 polymer ?
#
loop_
_entity_poly.entity_id
_entity_poly.type
_entity_poly.pdbx_seq_one_letter_code
_entity_poly.pdbx_strand_id
1 'polypeptide(L)'
;MTAPHPTARSRRRPVRGLRPLLATAVITGTLVATPAAAVGPSVTLPAAPQTDASPAPAPQDGFRVLPYLMEPTADSMDLVWFSETDQPGTVQVSGPGLGGGKGKGNDAGRYTSDPQYRPLLEYTDKELDQSITGLVKGSWLKADSNYRHRVSITGLKPGKTYRYTVIQGGQTRSASFETAPKANSWDEIRIIAFSDSETEPYGRVEHREWELSPVNGYTEDSLPRPGEGSAWDRIFGHTTRYGQFTLRYPLSQDTAMRENMKHIEAADPDLMMIAGDLSQGSGYQPAWDEFWRYFAGEHGTLASTTPLLTALGNWET
;
A
#
# COMPACT_ATOMS: atom_id res chain seq x y z
N MET A 1 -15.40 50.65 -6.77
CA MET A 1 -16.31 49.88 -5.88
C MET A 1 -16.33 48.45 -6.38
N THR A 2 -15.50 47.64 -5.73
CA THR A 2 -15.19 46.25 -5.99
C THR A 2 -16.22 45.37 -5.28
N ALA A 3 -16.87 44.47 -6.02
CA ALA A 3 -17.64 43.37 -5.44
C ALA A 3 -16.75 42.12 -5.42
N PRO A 4 -16.55 41.44 -4.27
CA PRO A 4 -15.79 40.21 -4.23
C PRO A 4 -16.67 39.00 -4.57
N HIS A 5 -16.14 38.11 -5.40
CA HIS A 5 -16.63 36.75 -5.60
C HIS A 5 -16.34 35.89 -4.35
N PRO A 6 -17.31 35.10 -3.85
CA PRO A 6 -17.05 34.16 -2.76
C PRO A 6 -16.47 32.85 -3.30
N THR A 7 -15.28 32.49 -2.81
CA THR A 7 -14.71 31.14 -2.85
C THR A 7 -15.40 30.27 -1.81
N ALA A 8 -16.23 29.32 -2.26
CA ALA A 8 -16.86 28.34 -1.37
C ALA A 8 -16.12 27.00 -1.44
N ARG A 9 -15.24 26.75 -0.46
CA ARG A 9 -14.81 25.39 -0.08
C ARG A 9 -16.03 24.61 0.42
N SER A 10 -16.42 23.57 -0.31
CA SER A 10 -17.52 22.66 0.07
C SER A 10 -17.15 21.82 1.29
N ARG A 11 -17.68 22.17 2.47
CA ARG A 11 -17.72 21.30 3.65
C ARG A 11 -18.89 20.31 3.52
N ARG A 12 -18.60 19.02 3.34
CA ARG A 12 -19.64 17.96 3.38
C ARG A 12 -19.99 17.61 4.83
N ARG A 13 -21.29 17.58 5.14
CA ARG A 13 -21.88 17.14 6.43
C ARG A 13 -21.99 15.60 6.50
N PRO A 14 -21.93 15.00 7.70
CA PRO A 14 -22.00 13.55 7.88
C PRO A 14 -23.45 13.02 7.79
N VAL A 15 -23.63 11.89 7.12
CA VAL A 15 -24.89 11.13 7.08
C VAL A 15 -24.97 10.23 8.30
N ARG A 16 -26.10 10.31 9.01
CA ARG A 16 -26.44 9.49 10.19
C ARG A 16 -26.90 8.09 9.77
N GLY A 17 -26.27 7.08 10.37
CA GLY A 17 -26.87 5.94 11.08
C GLY A 17 -27.87 5.03 10.35
N LEU A 18 -27.45 3.79 10.08
CA LEU A 18 -28.33 2.62 10.11
C LEU A 18 -27.79 1.61 11.14
N ARG A 19 -28.69 1.13 12.02
CA ARG A 19 -28.45 0.07 13.01
C ARG A 19 -28.65 -1.31 12.38
N PRO A 20 -27.96 -2.36 12.85
CA PRO A 20 -28.12 -3.72 12.34
C PRO A 20 -29.30 -4.44 13.01
N LEU A 21 -29.99 -5.29 12.23
CA LEU A 21 -30.94 -6.28 12.74
C LEU A 21 -30.18 -7.55 13.12
N LEU A 22 -30.21 -7.91 14.40
CA LEU A 22 -29.81 -9.22 14.91
C LEU A 22 -30.81 -10.28 14.45
N ALA A 23 -30.32 -11.37 13.85
CA ALA A 23 -31.08 -12.60 13.72
C ALA A 23 -30.50 -13.64 14.69
N THR A 24 -31.30 -13.96 15.71
CA THR A 24 -31.05 -15.00 16.71
C THR A 24 -31.31 -16.37 16.08
N ALA A 25 -30.31 -17.26 16.05
CA ALA A 25 -30.50 -18.67 15.74
C ALA A 25 -30.31 -19.50 17.01
N VAL A 26 -31.36 -20.27 17.32
CA VAL A 26 -31.55 -21.10 18.51
C VAL A 26 -30.71 -22.37 18.43
N ILE A 27 -30.13 -22.72 19.57
CA ILE A 27 -29.39 -23.95 19.86
C ILE A 27 -30.37 -25.14 19.87
N THR A 28 -30.07 -26.19 19.10
CA THR A 28 -30.57 -27.54 19.36
C THR A 28 -29.37 -28.47 19.52
N GLY A 29 -29.20 -28.98 20.73
CA GLY A 29 -28.20 -29.99 21.05
C GLY A 29 -28.70 -31.40 20.74
N THR A 30 -27.75 -32.30 20.50
CA THR A 30 -27.94 -33.74 20.67
C THR A 30 -26.61 -34.44 20.93
N LEU A 31 -26.59 -35.15 22.07
CA LEU A 31 -25.99 -36.46 22.34
C LEU A 31 -24.47 -36.65 22.15
N VAL A 32 -23.80 -36.66 23.31
CA VAL A 32 -22.51 -37.32 23.52
C VAL A 32 -22.71 -38.83 23.46
N ALA A 33 -22.05 -39.48 22.50
CA ALA A 33 -21.82 -40.92 22.51
C ALA A 33 -20.32 -41.14 22.31
N THR A 34 -19.65 -41.66 23.33
CA THR A 34 -18.27 -42.16 23.27
C THR A 34 -18.29 -43.58 22.70
N PRO A 35 -17.58 -43.88 21.60
CA PRO A 35 -17.22 -45.25 21.26
C PRO A 35 -15.79 -45.55 21.71
N ALA A 36 -15.64 -46.76 22.23
CA ALA A 36 -14.42 -47.39 22.68
C ALA A 36 -13.34 -47.50 21.58
N ALA A 37 -12.08 -47.49 22.03
CA ALA A 37 -10.92 -47.74 21.18
C ALA A 37 -10.94 -49.16 20.59
N ALA A 38 -11.07 -49.25 19.28
CA ALA A 38 -10.79 -50.46 18.50
C ALA A 38 -9.47 -50.26 17.75
N VAL A 39 -8.46 -51.07 18.07
CA VAL A 39 -7.18 -51.11 17.36
C VAL A 39 -7.40 -51.94 16.08
N GLY A 40 -7.65 -51.25 14.97
CA GLY A 40 -7.71 -51.83 13.63
C GLY A 40 -6.36 -51.70 12.89
N PRO A 41 -6.10 -52.54 11.86
CA PRO A 41 -4.86 -52.49 11.10
C PRO A 41 -4.69 -51.14 10.41
N SER A 42 -3.46 -50.60 10.44
CA SER A 42 -3.09 -49.35 9.79
C SER A 42 -3.30 -49.43 8.28
N VAL A 43 -4.43 -48.92 7.81
CA VAL A 43 -4.63 -48.62 6.40
C VAL A 43 -3.85 -47.35 6.11
N THR A 44 -2.74 -47.48 5.38
CA THR A 44 -2.05 -46.34 4.78
C THR A 44 -3.01 -45.68 3.79
N LEU A 45 -3.65 -44.60 4.22
CA LEU A 45 -4.36 -43.71 3.30
C LEU A 45 -3.33 -43.18 2.29
N PRO A 46 -3.60 -43.23 0.98
CA PRO A 46 -2.76 -42.54 0.02
C PRO A 46 -2.70 -41.07 0.42
N ALA A 47 -1.51 -40.49 0.41
CA ALA A 47 -1.33 -39.07 0.62
C ALA A 47 -2.30 -38.33 -0.32
N ALA A 48 -3.05 -37.37 0.23
CA ALA A 48 -3.80 -36.44 -0.60
C ALA A 48 -2.81 -35.86 -1.63
N PRO A 49 -3.20 -35.72 -2.91
CA PRO A 49 -2.34 -35.09 -3.89
C PRO A 49 -1.92 -33.74 -3.30
N GLN A 50 -0.60 -33.53 -3.20
CA GLN A 50 -0.06 -32.22 -2.90
C GLN A 50 -0.65 -31.30 -3.95
N THR A 51 -1.52 -30.40 -3.53
CA THR A 51 -2.09 -29.39 -4.43
C THR A 51 -0.92 -28.61 -4.99
N ASP A 52 -0.73 -28.72 -6.30
CA ASP A 52 0.31 -28.06 -7.07
C ASP A 52 0.47 -26.60 -6.60
N ALA A 53 1.71 -26.10 -6.69
CA ALA A 53 1.99 -24.66 -6.61
C ALA A 53 0.90 -23.91 -7.35
N SER A 54 0.31 -22.90 -6.72
CA SER A 54 -0.67 -22.09 -7.45
C SER A 54 0.17 -21.26 -8.42
N PRO A 55 0.09 -21.50 -9.74
CA PRO A 55 0.93 -20.74 -10.66
C PRO A 55 0.57 -19.26 -10.54
N ALA A 56 1.56 -18.39 -10.69
CA ALA A 56 1.31 -16.96 -10.84
C ALA A 56 0.27 -16.75 -11.98
N PRO A 57 -0.68 -15.83 -11.81
CA PRO A 57 -1.60 -15.44 -12.88
C PRO A 57 -0.89 -15.16 -14.21
N ALA A 58 -1.58 -15.40 -15.32
CA ALA A 58 -1.06 -15.03 -16.64
C ALA A 58 -0.96 -13.50 -16.77
N PRO A 59 0.10 -12.96 -17.42
CA PRO A 59 0.26 -11.52 -17.62
C PRO A 59 -0.95 -10.86 -18.27
N GLN A 60 -1.32 -9.69 -17.77
CA GLN A 60 -2.41 -8.88 -18.28
C GLN A 60 -1.91 -7.53 -18.82
N ASP A 61 -2.60 -7.05 -19.86
CA ASP A 61 -2.40 -5.69 -20.35
C ASP A 61 -2.86 -4.65 -19.31
N GLY A 62 -2.06 -3.60 -19.14
CA GLY A 62 -2.36 -2.50 -18.23
C GLY A 62 -1.31 -2.27 -17.17
N PHE A 63 -1.75 -1.70 -16.04
CA PHE A 63 -0.88 -1.37 -14.92
C PHE A 63 -0.82 -2.52 -13.91
N ARG A 64 0.40 -2.99 -13.61
CA ARG A 64 0.70 -3.78 -12.41
C ARG A 64 0.73 -2.89 -11.16
N VAL A 65 1.41 -1.75 -11.29
CA VAL A 65 1.52 -0.65 -10.32
C VAL A 65 1.12 0.63 -11.04
N LEU A 66 0.27 1.46 -10.42
CA LEU A 66 -0.20 2.70 -11.03
C LEU A 66 0.94 3.73 -11.13
N PRO A 67 0.84 4.72 -12.03
CA PRO A 67 1.86 5.75 -12.15
C PRO A 67 2.07 6.53 -10.85
N TYR A 68 3.33 6.62 -10.42
CA TYR A 68 3.76 7.34 -9.24
C TYR A 68 4.95 8.27 -9.53
N LEU A 69 5.12 9.26 -8.68
CA LEU A 69 6.05 10.38 -8.85
C LEU A 69 7.31 10.17 -8.03
N MET A 70 8.48 10.42 -8.63
CA MET A 70 9.79 10.35 -7.97
C MET A 70 10.72 11.46 -8.43
N GLU A 71 11.84 11.60 -7.71
CA GLU A 71 12.94 12.52 -8.04
C GLU A 71 12.47 13.94 -8.36
N PRO A 72 11.63 14.56 -7.49
CA PRO A 72 11.11 15.89 -7.76
C PRO A 72 12.22 16.94 -7.69
N THR A 73 12.22 17.87 -8.65
CA THR A 73 13.00 19.10 -8.58
C THR A 73 12.08 20.31 -8.83
N ALA A 74 12.68 21.50 -8.91
CA ALA A 74 11.95 22.72 -9.27
C ALA A 74 11.58 22.78 -10.77
N ASP A 75 12.21 21.96 -11.62
CA ASP A 75 12.06 21.99 -13.08
C ASP A 75 11.95 20.61 -13.75
N SER A 76 11.93 19.53 -12.97
CA SER A 76 11.69 18.17 -13.44
C SER A 76 10.90 17.31 -12.45
N MET A 77 10.30 16.26 -12.98
CA MET A 77 9.60 15.21 -12.24
C MET A 77 9.70 13.90 -13.01
N ASP A 78 9.97 12.81 -12.30
CA ASP A 78 9.97 11.49 -12.89
C ASP A 78 8.66 10.76 -12.61
N LEU A 79 8.10 10.16 -13.66
CA LEU A 79 6.89 9.36 -13.60
C LEU A 79 7.24 7.90 -13.87
N VAL A 80 6.92 7.03 -12.91
CA VAL A 80 7.28 5.61 -12.93
C VAL A 80 6.03 4.75 -12.75
N TRP A 81 5.97 3.61 -13.45
CA TRP A 81 4.92 2.59 -13.26
C TRP A 81 5.45 1.22 -13.65
N PHE A 82 4.67 0.18 -13.35
CA PHE A 82 4.96 -1.18 -13.79
C PHE A 82 3.80 -1.77 -14.59
N SER A 83 4.11 -2.58 -15.59
CA SER A 83 3.17 -3.45 -16.32
C SER A 83 3.61 -4.91 -16.24
N GLU A 84 2.73 -5.81 -16.66
CA GLU A 84 3.02 -7.24 -16.78
C GLU A 84 3.43 -7.63 -18.21
N THR A 85 3.23 -6.74 -19.19
CA THR A 85 3.59 -6.93 -20.60
C THR A 85 4.62 -5.90 -21.05
N ASP A 86 5.42 -6.24 -22.08
CA ASP A 86 6.50 -5.40 -22.62
C ASP A 86 6.01 -4.27 -23.54
N GLN A 87 4.70 -3.96 -23.52
CA GLN A 87 4.14 -2.90 -24.36
C GLN A 87 4.56 -1.51 -23.85
N PRO A 88 5.14 -0.65 -24.69
CA PRO A 88 5.40 0.75 -24.33
C PRO A 88 4.13 1.50 -23.93
N GLY A 89 4.17 2.23 -22.81
CA GLY A 89 3.14 3.19 -22.43
C GLY A 89 3.41 4.59 -23.00
N THR A 90 2.37 5.43 -23.02
CA THR A 90 2.48 6.84 -23.44
C THR A 90 2.06 7.78 -22.31
N VAL A 91 2.74 8.90 -22.19
CA VAL A 91 2.46 9.94 -21.20
C VAL A 91 2.19 11.25 -21.92
N GLN A 92 1.10 11.91 -21.57
CA GLN A 92 0.80 13.29 -21.96
C GLN A 92 0.85 14.15 -20.70
N VAL A 93 1.57 15.26 -20.75
CA VAL A 93 1.70 16.20 -19.62
C VAL A 93 1.35 17.59 -20.14
N SER A 94 0.57 18.35 -19.38
CA SER A 94 0.19 19.71 -19.71
C SER A 94 0.45 20.65 -18.53
N GLY A 95 1.00 21.81 -18.85
CA GLY A 95 1.35 22.85 -17.88
C GLY A 95 2.51 23.73 -18.35
N PRO A 96 2.81 24.82 -17.63
CA PRO A 96 3.74 25.85 -18.10
C PRO A 96 5.13 25.32 -18.46
N GLY A 97 5.72 25.81 -19.56
CA GLY A 97 7.10 25.48 -19.94
C GLY A 97 7.25 24.21 -20.79
N LEU A 98 6.16 23.48 -21.03
CA LEU A 98 6.11 22.34 -21.95
C LEU A 98 5.78 22.79 -23.38
N GLY A 99 6.01 21.92 -24.38
CA GLY A 99 5.56 22.13 -25.77
C GLY A 99 6.27 23.24 -26.57
N GLY A 100 7.38 23.79 -26.06
CA GLY A 100 8.18 24.82 -26.77
C GLY A 100 7.46 26.17 -26.99
N GLY A 101 6.31 26.37 -26.37
CA GLY A 101 5.42 27.49 -26.64
C GLY A 101 5.87 28.80 -26.00
N LYS A 102 5.88 29.88 -26.79
CA LYS A 102 5.93 31.27 -26.30
C LYS A 102 4.61 31.70 -25.63
N GLY A 103 4.08 30.91 -24.69
CA GLY A 103 2.97 31.28 -23.81
C GLY A 103 1.57 31.39 -24.44
N LYS A 104 1.28 30.64 -25.52
CA LYS A 104 -0.05 30.64 -26.17
C LYS A 104 -0.68 29.24 -26.21
N GLY A 105 -1.00 28.70 -25.04
CA GLY A 105 -2.16 27.81 -24.87
C GLY A 105 -2.00 26.31 -25.13
N ASN A 106 -0.87 25.83 -25.66
CA ASN A 106 -0.64 24.40 -25.94
C ASN A 106 0.65 23.86 -25.29
N ASP A 107 0.95 24.29 -24.06
CA ASP A 107 2.14 23.81 -23.34
C ASP A 107 1.90 22.36 -22.88
N ALA A 108 2.15 21.41 -23.80
CA ALA A 108 2.02 19.99 -23.57
C ALA A 108 3.25 19.23 -24.07
N GLY A 109 3.70 18.26 -23.27
CA GLY A 109 4.71 17.29 -23.61
C GLY A 109 4.08 15.92 -23.85
N ARG A 110 4.61 15.17 -24.83
CA ARG A 110 4.26 13.77 -25.04
C ARG A 110 5.51 12.92 -24.95
N TYR A 111 5.40 11.82 -24.24
CA TYR A 111 6.49 10.90 -23.98
C TYR A 111 6.01 9.46 -24.22
N THR A 112 6.95 8.59 -24.58
CA THR A 112 6.74 7.15 -24.69
C THR A 112 7.77 6.49 -23.79
N SER A 113 7.34 5.56 -22.93
CA SER A 113 8.26 4.82 -22.07
C SER A 113 8.98 3.73 -22.86
N ASP A 114 10.19 3.40 -22.43
CA ASP A 114 10.88 2.16 -22.82
C ASP A 114 10.73 1.12 -21.67
N PRO A 115 9.92 0.07 -21.83
CA PRO A 115 9.70 -0.94 -20.79
C PRO A 115 10.98 -1.73 -20.52
N GLN A 116 11.38 -1.79 -19.25
CA GLN A 116 12.58 -2.52 -18.83
C GLN A 116 12.19 -3.70 -17.93
N TYR A 117 12.41 -4.91 -18.42
CA TYR A 117 12.17 -6.14 -17.67
C TYR A 117 13.00 -6.20 -16.37
N ARG A 118 12.40 -6.69 -15.29
CA ARG A 118 12.98 -6.80 -13.96
C ARG A 118 12.93 -8.25 -13.46
N PRO A 119 13.93 -9.08 -13.81
CA PRO A 119 13.95 -10.47 -13.39
C PRO A 119 14.12 -10.64 -11.86
N LEU A 120 14.72 -9.64 -11.20
CA LEU A 120 14.86 -9.64 -9.73
C LEU A 120 13.54 -9.42 -8.97
N LEU A 121 12.45 -9.11 -9.68
CA LEU A 121 11.11 -8.92 -9.11
C LEU A 121 10.18 -10.09 -9.44
N GLU A 122 10.70 -11.18 -10.00
CA GLU A 122 9.95 -12.44 -10.15
C GLU A 122 9.77 -13.10 -8.77
N TYR A 123 8.70 -13.86 -8.63
CA TYR A 123 8.47 -14.73 -7.49
C TYR A 123 9.41 -15.93 -7.55
N THR A 124 9.98 -16.25 -6.40
CA THR A 124 10.63 -17.52 -6.12
C THR A 124 9.61 -18.63 -5.93
N ASP A 125 10.04 -19.89 -6.10
CA ASP A 125 9.19 -21.07 -5.84
C ASP A 125 8.57 -21.05 -4.44
N LYS A 126 9.33 -20.57 -3.43
CA LYS A 126 8.84 -20.46 -2.05
C LYS A 126 7.68 -19.49 -1.91
N GLU A 127 7.69 -18.40 -2.68
CA GLU A 127 6.63 -17.39 -2.67
C GLU A 127 5.38 -17.87 -3.40
N LEU A 128 5.56 -18.60 -4.51
CA LEU A 128 4.47 -19.25 -5.25
C LEU A 128 3.78 -20.35 -4.43
N ASP A 129 4.56 -21.08 -3.63
CA ASP A 129 4.06 -22.17 -2.78
C ASP A 129 3.53 -21.72 -1.41
N GLN A 130 3.80 -20.48 -1.02
CA GLN A 130 3.43 -19.96 0.28
C GLN A 130 1.93 -20.11 0.55
N SER A 131 1.60 -20.55 1.75
CA SER A 131 0.24 -20.58 2.27
C SER A 131 0.18 -19.76 3.55
N ILE A 132 -0.78 -18.84 3.61
CA ILE A 132 -0.96 -17.95 4.75
C ILE A 132 -2.29 -18.27 5.40
N THR A 133 -2.27 -18.62 6.69
CA THR A 133 -3.48 -18.96 7.44
C THR A 133 -4.45 -17.78 7.44
N GLY A 134 -5.70 -18.02 7.07
CA GLY A 134 -6.73 -16.98 6.97
C GLY A 134 -6.82 -16.31 5.59
N LEU A 135 -5.92 -16.63 4.65
CA LEU A 135 -5.98 -16.17 3.27
C LEU A 135 -6.13 -17.35 2.31
N VAL A 136 -6.79 -17.10 1.17
CA VAL A 136 -6.81 -18.06 0.06
C VAL A 136 -5.40 -18.11 -0.56
N LYS A 137 -4.83 -19.31 -0.73
CA LYS A 137 -3.49 -19.50 -1.34
C LYS A 137 -3.42 -18.76 -2.67
N GLY A 138 -2.35 -17.99 -2.87
CA GLY A 138 -2.12 -17.24 -4.11
C GLY A 138 -2.96 -15.97 -4.28
N SER A 139 -3.85 -15.61 -3.34
CA SER A 139 -4.71 -14.41 -3.44
C SER A 139 -3.95 -13.07 -3.36
N TRP A 140 -2.63 -13.10 -3.19
CA TRP A 140 -1.74 -11.93 -3.21
C TRP A 140 -0.80 -11.93 -4.42
N LEU A 141 -0.79 -13.00 -5.22
CA LEU A 141 0.08 -13.11 -6.38
C LEU A 141 -0.53 -12.35 -7.57
N LYS A 142 0.34 -11.69 -8.32
CA LYS A 142 0.09 -11.09 -9.64
C LYS A 142 0.81 -11.92 -10.71
N ALA A 143 0.85 -11.48 -11.95
CA ALA A 143 1.70 -12.17 -12.93
C ALA A 143 3.18 -12.07 -12.54
N ASP A 144 4.01 -12.99 -13.03
CA ASP A 144 5.42 -13.03 -12.61
C ASP A 144 6.29 -12.01 -13.37
N SER A 145 5.79 -11.50 -14.49
CA SER A 145 6.49 -10.54 -15.34
C SER A 145 6.38 -9.11 -14.81
N ASN A 146 7.53 -8.44 -14.68
CA ASN A 146 7.63 -7.08 -14.17
C ASN A 146 8.38 -6.19 -15.14
N TYR A 147 7.68 -5.29 -15.83
CA TYR A 147 8.30 -4.29 -16.71
C TYR A 147 8.22 -2.92 -16.07
N ARG A 148 9.38 -2.34 -15.75
CA ARG A 148 9.47 -0.97 -15.22
C ARG A 148 9.42 0.03 -16.37
N HIS A 149 8.55 1.01 -16.25
CA HIS A 149 8.48 2.17 -17.13
C HIS A 149 8.93 3.40 -16.38
N ARG A 150 9.67 4.29 -17.06
CA ARG A 150 10.09 5.58 -16.52
C ARG A 150 10.09 6.63 -17.61
N VAL A 151 9.58 7.81 -17.29
CA VAL A 151 9.66 9.00 -18.13
C VAL A 151 10.11 10.17 -17.26
N SER A 152 11.17 10.87 -17.68
CA SER A 152 11.61 12.10 -17.04
C SER A 152 11.02 13.31 -17.75
N ILE A 153 10.21 14.08 -17.02
CA ILE A 153 9.54 15.27 -17.53
C ILE A 153 10.40 16.47 -17.12
N THR A 154 11.00 17.17 -18.08
CA THR A 154 11.92 18.30 -17.83
C THR A 154 11.38 19.60 -18.42
N GLY A 155 12.00 20.72 -18.05
CA GLY A 155 11.60 22.06 -18.53
C GLY A 155 10.40 22.64 -17.79
N LEU A 156 10.01 22.02 -16.68
CA LEU A 156 8.94 22.48 -15.81
C LEU A 156 9.32 23.81 -15.15
N LYS A 157 8.33 24.46 -14.56
CA LYS A 157 8.46 25.73 -13.85
C LYS A 157 8.26 25.50 -12.36
N PRO A 158 9.06 26.13 -11.48
CA PRO A 158 8.93 25.94 -10.03
C PRO A 158 7.58 26.37 -9.48
N GLY A 159 7.02 25.62 -8.52
CA GLY A 159 5.74 25.92 -7.88
C GLY A 159 4.60 26.06 -8.88
N LYS A 160 4.53 25.12 -9.84
CA LYS A 160 3.46 25.04 -10.83
C LYS A 160 2.85 23.64 -10.86
N THR A 161 1.54 23.63 -11.01
CA THR A 161 0.76 22.41 -11.18
C THR A 161 0.79 21.94 -12.63
N TYR A 162 0.96 20.64 -12.80
CA TYR A 162 0.90 19.93 -14.08
C TYR A 162 -0.17 18.86 -14.02
N ARG A 163 -0.90 18.68 -15.12
CA ARG A 163 -1.81 17.54 -15.30
C ARG A 163 -1.15 16.54 -16.22
N TYR A 164 -1.21 15.26 -15.87
CA TYR A 164 -0.69 14.20 -16.71
C TYR A 164 -1.71 13.10 -16.95
N THR A 165 -1.52 12.36 -18.03
CA THR A 165 -2.27 11.15 -18.38
C THR A 165 -1.32 10.10 -18.91
N VAL A 166 -1.36 8.90 -18.32
CA VAL A 166 -0.62 7.71 -18.75
C VAL A 166 -1.59 6.73 -19.39
N ILE A 167 -1.20 6.18 -20.54
CA ILE A 167 -1.90 5.09 -21.21
C ILE A 167 -0.96 3.90 -21.28
N GLN A 168 -1.38 2.75 -20.73
CA GLN A 168 -0.65 1.48 -20.70
C GLN A 168 -1.62 0.35 -21.02
N GLY A 169 -1.34 -0.48 -22.03
CA GLY A 169 -2.17 -1.65 -22.37
C GLY A 169 -3.67 -1.34 -22.47
N GLY A 170 -4.05 -0.20 -23.08
CA GLY A 170 -5.43 0.25 -23.20
C GLY A 170 -6.06 0.86 -21.94
N GLN A 171 -5.41 0.74 -20.78
CA GLN A 171 -5.83 1.40 -19.53
C GLN A 171 -5.32 2.84 -19.49
N THR A 172 -6.12 3.75 -18.94
CA THR A 172 -5.79 5.17 -18.81
C THR A 172 -5.80 5.61 -17.35
N ARG A 173 -4.79 6.36 -16.91
CA ARG A 173 -4.70 6.96 -15.59
C ARG A 173 -4.29 8.43 -15.71
N SER A 174 -5.02 9.30 -15.02
CA SER A 174 -4.76 10.74 -15.02
C SER A 174 -4.67 11.25 -13.59
N ALA A 175 -3.73 12.18 -13.35
CA ALA A 175 -3.57 12.86 -12.08
C ALA A 175 -2.87 14.22 -12.31
N SER A 176 -2.50 14.89 -11.23
CA SER A 176 -1.75 16.14 -11.27
C SER A 176 -0.72 16.18 -10.16
N PHE A 177 0.36 16.90 -10.40
CA PHE A 177 1.41 17.14 -9.41
C PHE A 177 1.83 18.60 -9.43
N GLU A 178 2.51 19.03 -8.36
CA GLU A 178 3.15 20.33 -8.28
C GLU A 178 4.67 20.16 -8.20
N THR A 179 5.41 20.97 -8.96
CA THR A 179 6.87 21.03 -8.86
C THR A 179 7.30 21.75 -7.61
N ALA A 180 8.48 21.39 -7.09
CA ALA A 180 9.04 22.08 -5.93
C ALA A 180 9.12 23.61 -6.18
N PRO A 181 8.89 24.44 -5.15
CA PRO A 181 9.13 25.86 -5.25
C PRO A 181 10.63 26.13 -5.44
N LYS A 182 10.99 27.38 -5.72
CA LYS A 182 12.42 27.75 -5.71
C LYS A 182 12.93 27.70 -4.28
N ALA A 183 14.18 27.28 -4.09
CA ALA A 183 14.81 27.13 -2.78
C ALA A 183 14.74 28.39 -1.89
N ASN A 184 14.68 29.58 -2.50
CA ASN A 184 14.62 30.88 -1.83
C ASN A 184 13.27 31.60 -1.98
N SER A 185 12.22 30.92 -2.45
CA SER A 185 10.91 31.51 -2.69
C SER A 185 9.82 30.46 -2.48
N TRP A 186 9.54 30.14 -1.22
CA TRP A 186 8.48 29.24 -0.78
C TRP A 186 7.71 29.90 0.38
N ASP A 187 6.38 29.74 0.38
CA ASP A 187 5.50 30.24 1.44
C ASP A 187 5.22 29.14 2.48
N GLU A 188 4.88 27.94 2.03
CA GLU A 188 4.61 26.75 2.84
C GLU A 188 5.12 25.50 2.10
N ILE A 189 5.64 24.52 2.85
CA ILE A 189 5.92 23.16 2.36
C ILE A 189 5.48 22.20 3.45
N ARG A 190 4.69 21.19 3.08
CA ARG A 190 4.23 20.12 3.97
C ARG A 190 4.87 18.80 3.59
N ILE A 191 5.72 18.32 4.48
CA ILE A 191 6.40 17.02 4.35
C ILE A 191 5.77 16.07 5.36
N ILE A 192 5.43 14.87 4.90
CA ILE A 192 5.13 13.75 5.78
C ILE A 192 6.29 12.77 5.72
N ALA A 193 6.93 12.56 6.86
CA ALA A 193 8.05 11.64 7.02
C ALA A 193 7.66 10.50 7.96
N PHE A 194 7.89 9.26 7.51
CA PHE A 194 7.64 8.04 8.28
C PHE A 194 8.55 6.92 7.75
N SER A 195 8.55 5.78 8.42
CA SER A 195 9.30 4.57 8.04
C SER A 195 8.50 3.35 8.50
N ASP A 196 9.05 2.15 8.32
CA ASP A 196 8.52 0.92 8.92
C ASP A 196 7.08 0.64 8.45
N SER A 197 6.86 0.62 7.12
CA SER A 197 5.50 0.35 6.60
C SER A 197 5.06 -1.10 6.83
N GLU A 198 6.01 -2.01 7.07
CA GLU A 198 5.83 -3.44 7.39
C GLU A 198 4.82 -4.14 6.44
N THR A 199 4.78 -3.77 5.17
CA THR A 199 3.77 -4.30 4.24
C THR A 199 4.15 -5.70 3.77
N GLU A 200 3.25 -6.67 4.01
CA GLU A 200 3.28 -8.02 3.44
C GLU A 200 1.89 -8.66 3.45
N PRO A 201 1.65 -9.74 2.68
CA PRO A 201 0.33 -10.35 2.60
C PRO A 201 -0.18 -10.86 3.96
N TYR A 202 0.71 -11.33 4.84
CA TYR A 202 0.33 -11.77 6.17
C TYR A 202 -0.26 -10.63 7.03
N GLY A 203 0.20 -9.40 6.81
CA GLY A 203 -0.32 -8.19 7.46
C GLY A 203 -1.81 -7.93 7.24
N ARG A 204 -2.44 -8.58 6.23
CA ARG A 204 -3.89 -8.55 6.03
C ARG A 204 -4.68 -9.15 7.21
N VAL A 205 -4.12 -10.16 7.86
CA VAL A 205 -4.74 -10.91 8.96
C VAL A 205 -3.98 -10.79 10.28
N GLU A 206 -2.74 -10.29 10.24
CA GLU A 206 -1.91 -10.16 11.42
C GLU A 206 -2.33 -8.98 12.30
N HIS A 207 -2.64 -9.31 13.56
CA HIS A 207 -2.76 -8.34 14.65
C HIS A 207 -1.45 -8.36 15.45
N ARG A 208 -0.58 -7.37 15.20
CA ARG A 208 0.75 -7.27 15.81
C ARG A 208 0.69 -7.15 17.31
N GLU A 209 1.78 -7.51 17.97
CA GLU A 209 1.93 -7.34 19.40
C GLU A 209 1.85 -5.87 19.79
N TRP A 210 0.99 -5.58 20.76
CA TRP A 210 1.03 -4.32 21.47
C TRP A 210 2.18 -4.39 22.48
N GLU A 211 3.38 -4.17 21.97
CA GLU A 211 4.62 -4.32 22.73
C GLU A 211 4.75 -3.27 23.85
N LEU A 212 5.47 -3.63 24.91
CA LEU A 212 5.90 -2.73 25.97
C LEU A 212 7.39 -2.45 25.77
N SER A 213 7.80 -1.18 25.88
CA SER A 213 9.22 -0.88 25.86
C SER A 213 9.90 -1.60 27.03
N PRO A 214 10.95 -2.42 26.77
CA PRO A 214 11.68 -3.09 27.84
C PRO A 214 12.59 -2.12 28.61
N VAL A 215 12.82 -0.92 28.06
CA VAL A 215 13.71 0.11 28.62
C VAL A 215 12.90 1.18 29.35
N ASN A 216 11.81 1.64 28.74
CA ASN A 216 10.97 2.72 29.27
C ASN A 216 9.61 2.17 29.68
N GLY A 217 9.50 1.75 30.94
CA GLY A 217 8.23 1.35 31.52
C GLY A 217 7.25 2.53 31.62
N TYR A 218 6.03 2.21 32.03
CA TYR A 218 5.04 3.21 32.39
C TYR A 218 5.51 4.11 33.54
N THR A 219 5.09 5.37 33.53
CA THR A 219 5.17 6.24 34.71
C THR A 219 4.21 5.72 35.79
N GLU A 220 4.45 6.07 37.06
CA GLU A 220 3.61 5.64 38.18
C GLU A 220 2.11 5.98 37.99
N ASP A 221 1.81 7.12 37.34
CA ASP A 221 0.45 7.58 37.08
C ASP A 221 -0.24 6.93 35.87
N SER A 222 0.45 6.06 35.12
CA SER A 222 -0.15 5.41 33.96
C SER A 222 -1.20 4.38 34.37
N LEU A 223 -2.33 4.35 33.65
CA LEU A 223 -3.30 3.29 33.81
C LEU A 223 -2.69 1.94 33.40
N PRO A 224 -2.99 0.84 34.12
CA PRO A 224 -2.53 -0.48 33.74
C PRO A 224 -3.13 -0.87 32.39
N ARG A 225 -2.34 -1.56 31.56
CA ARG A 225 -2.89 -2.24 30.37
C ARG A 225 -3.88 -3.33 30.81
N PRO A 226 -4.83 -3.71 29.94
CA PRO A 226 -5.62 -4.91 30.17
C PRO A 226 -4.69 -6.12 30.39
N GLY A 227 -5.03 -6.98 31.35
CA GLY A 227 -4.27 -8.19 31.64
C GLY A 227 -4.80 -9.43 30.90
N GLU A 228 -4.21 -10.56 31.22
CA GLU A 228 -4.68 -11.89 30.82
C GLU A 228 -6.15 -12.11 31.23
N GLY A 229 -6.95 -12.69 30.34
CA GLY A 229 -8.38 -12.94 30.53
C GLY A 229 -9.27 -11.69 30.45
N SER A 230 -8.70 -10.51 30.21
CA SER A 230 -9.46 -9.28 30.01
C SER A 230 -10.41 -9.38 28.80
N ALA A 231 -11.36 -8.44 28.68
CA ALA A 231 -12.20 -8.35 27.48
C ALA A 231 -11.35 -8.11 26.21
N TRP A 232 -10.27 -7.33 26.34
CA TRP A 232 -9.35 -7.06 25.23
C TRP A 232 -8.65 -8.34 24.76
N ASP A 233 -8.05 -9.07 25.71
CA ASP A 233 -7.39 -10.34 25.43
C ASP A 233 -8.34 -11.34 24.75
N ARG A 234 -9.58 -11.47 25.25
CA ARG A 234 -10.56 -12.36 24.63
C ARG A 234 -11.00 -11.96 23.21
N ILE A 235 -10.94 -10.68 22.88
CA ILE A 235 -11.41 -10.18 21.57
C ILE A 235 -10.26 -10.15 20.55
N PHE A 236 -9.11 -9.60 20.93
CA PHE A 236 -7.98 -9.35 20.01
C PHE A 236 -6.82 -10.33 20.20
N GLY A 237 -6.85 -11.11 21.27
CA GLY A 237 -5.85 -12.10 21.58
C GLY A 237 -4.58 -11.53 22.22
N HIS A 238 -3.67 -12.45 22.50
CA HIS A 238 -2.35 -12.19 23.02
C HIS A 238 -1.33 -13.11 22.35
N THR A 239 -0.07 -12.89 22.67
CA THR A 239 1.04 -13.80 22.42
C THR A 239 1.99 -13.80 23.62
N THR A 240 3.04 -14.60 23.54
CA THR A 240 4.20 -14.50 24.43
C THR A 240 5.36 -13.89 23.66
N ARG A 241 5.85 -12.73 24.10
CA ARG A 241 7.01 -12.03 23.51
C ARG A 241 8.01 -11.71 24.62
N TYR A 242 9.27 -12.07 24.42
CA TYR A 242 10.32 -12.02 25.46
C TYR A 242 9.94 -12.70 26.78
N GLY A 243 9.17 -13.80 26.70
CA GLY A 243 8.67 -14.53 27.87
C GLY A 243 7.57 -13.81 28.65
N GLN A 244 7.02 -12.71 28.13
CA GLN A 244 5.96 -11.92 28.75
C GLN A 244 4.65 -12.05 27.98
N PHE A 245 3.55 -12.10 28.73
CA PHE A 245 2.21 -11.95 28.17
C PHE A 245 2.09 -10.60 27.47
N THR A 246 1.79 -10.62 26.18
CA THR A 246 1.71 -9.42 25.34
C THR A 246 0.40 -9.43 24.55
N LEU A 247 -0.45 -8.44 24.79
CA LEU A 247 -1.69 -8.25 24.03
C LEU A 247 -1.41 -7.97 22.56
N ARG A 248 -2.40 -8.16 21.70
CA ARG A 248 -2.35 -7.72 20.30
C ARG A 248 -3.09 -6.40 20.09
N TYR A 249 -2.68 -5.67 19.05
CA TYR A 249 -3.41 -4.50 18.56
C TYR A 249 -4.78 -4.89 18.00
N PRO A 250 -5.77 -4.00 18.09
CA PRO A 250 -7.13 -4.30 17.64
C PRO A 250 -7.26 -4.21 16.12
N LEU A 251 -6.31 -3.58 15.44
CA LEU A 251 -6.25 -3.44 13.99
C LEU A 251 -5.24 -4.46 13.43
N SER A 252 -5.55 -5.00 12.25
CA SER A 252 -4.53 -5.67 11.45
C SER A 252 -3.56 -4.64 10.85
N GLN A 253 -2.36 -5.06 10.43
CA GLN A 253 -1.42 -4.15 9.76
C GLN A 253 -2.02 -3.53 8.48
N ASP A 254 -2.77 -4.29 7.68
CA ASP A 254 -3.49 -3.77 6.49
C ASP A 254 -4.52 -2.69 6.86
N THR A 255 -5.24 -2.86 7.98
CA THR A 255 -6.18 -1.84 8.45
C THR A 255 -5.46 -0.61 8.98
N ALA A 256 -4.39 -0.81 9.74
CA ALA A 256 -3.57 0.28 10.27
C ALA A 256 -2.94 1.10 9.13
N MET A 257 -2.38 0.45 8.11
CA MET A 257 -1.76 1.14 6.97
C MET A 257 -2.78 1.95 6.16
N ARG A 258 -3.98 1.41 5.93
CA ARG A 258 -5.06 2.18 5.27
C ARG A 258 -5.48 3.42 6.06
N GLU A 259 -5.59 3.32 7.38
CA GLU A 259 -5.90 4.49 8.22
C GLU A 259 -4.74 5.48 8.25
N ASN A 260 -3.49 5.02 8.31
CA ASN A 260 -2.31 5.88 8.18
C ASN A 260 -2.36 6.65 6.86
N MET A 261 -2.51 5.96 5.72
CA MET A 261 -2.55 6.59 4.41
C MET A 261 -3.69 7.59 4.27
N LYS A 262 -4.86 7.32 4.84
CA LYS A 262 -5.98 8.26 4.89
C LYS A 262 -5.65 9.54 5.68
N HIS A 263 -4.93 9.42 6.79
CA HIS A 263 -4.48 10.58 7.57
C HIS A 263 -3.38 11.37 6.85
N ILE A 264 -2.46 10.67 6.18
CA ILE A 264 -1.41 11.27 5.36
C ILE A 264 -2.05 12.04 4.19
N GLU A 265 -2.99 11.42 3.46
CA GLU A 265 -3.71 12.08 2.36
C GLU A 265 -4.51 13.29 2.87
N ALA A 266 -5.21 13.17 4.00
CA ALA A 266 -5.95 14.28 4.59
C ALA A 266 -5.06 15.44 5.06
N ALA A 267 -3.79 15.16 5.32
CA ALA A 267 -2.80 16.19 5.61
C ALA A 267 -2.40 16.96 4.34
N ASP A 268 -2.71 16.48 3.12
CA ASP A 268 -2.41 17.15 1.84
C ASP A 268 -0.91 17.49 1.71
N PRO A 269 -0.02 16.47 1.65
CA PRO A 269 1.43 16.67 1.61
C PRO A 269 1.95 17.04 0.22
N ASP A 270 2.96 17.91 0.20
CA ASP A 270 3.75 18.25 -0.99
C ASP A 270 4.82 17.20 -1.28
N LEU A 271 5.26 16.45 -0.26
CA LEU A 271 6.26 15.39 -0.36
C LEU A 271 6.01 14.30 0.69
N MET A 272 6.12 13.05 0.26
CA MET A 272 6.19 11.89 1.15
C MET A 272 7.64 11.41 1.25
N MET A 273 8.17 11.35 2.47
CA MET A 273 9.49 10.80 2.77
C MET A 273 9.33 9.48 3.53
N ILE A 274 9.76 8.37 2.92
CA ILE A 274 9.74 7.05 3.57
C ILE A 274 11.18 6.66 3.92
N ALA A 275 11.53 6.81 5.19
CA ALA A 275 12.89 6.82 5.71
C ALA A 275 13.44 5.41 6.04
N GLY A 276 13.22 4.45 5.14
CA GLY A 276 13.65 3.06 5.30
C GLY A 276 12.53 2.12 5.74
N ASP A 277 12.83 0.82 5.69
CA ASP A 277 11.91 -0.28 6.00
C ASP A 277 10.60 -0.11 5.22
N LEU A 278 10.76 -0.04 3.90
CA LEU A 278 9.71 0.27 2.94
C LEU A 278 8.69 -0.86 2.89
N SER A 279 9.17 -2.09 2.89
CA SER A 279 8.34 -3.30 2.88
C SER A 279 8.87 -4.29 3.91
N GLN A 280 8.06 -5.29 4.28
CA GLN A 280 8.49 -6.32 5.23
C GLN A 280 9.42 -7.33 4.54
N GLY A 281 10.68 -6.92 4.35
CA GLY A 281 11.72 -7.70 3.67
C GLY A 281 11.72 -7.50 2.16
N SER A 282 12.70 -6.75 1.65
CA SER A 282 12.77 -6.36 0.24
C SER A 282 13.18 -7.47 -0.73
N GLY A 283 13.63 -8.62 -0.22
CA GLY A 283 13.83 -9.83 -1.00
C GLY A 283 12.56 -10.67 -1.20
N TYR A 284 11.43 -10.23 -0.66
CA TYR A 284 10.14 -10.90 -0.74
C TYR A 284 9.20 -10.09 -1.64
N GLN A 285 9.02 -10.52 -2.89
CA GLN A 285 8.28 -9.77 -3.91
C GLN A 285 6.82 -9.48 -3.53
N PRO A 286 6.05 -10.39 -2.90
CA PRO A 286 4.72 -10.07 -2.43
C PRO A 286 4.65 -8.90 -1.44
N ALA A 287 5.71 -8.63 -0.67
CA ALA A 287 5.77 -7.43 0.19
C ALA A 287 5.82 -6.14 -0.62
N TRP A 288 6.52 -6.13 -1.76
CA TRP A 288 6.48 -5.01 -2.72
C TRP A 288 5.11 -4.84 -3.38
N ASP A 289 4.47 -5.95 -3.76
CA ASP A 289 3.12 -5.89 -4.31
C ASP A 289 2.11 -5.32 -3.31
N GLU A 290 2.26 -5.66 -2.02
CA GLU A 290 1.48 -5.06 -0.95
C GLU A 290 1.77 -3.58 -0.76
N PHE A 291 3.05 -3.20 -0.69
CA PHE A 291 3.45 -1.80 -0.58
C PHE A 291 2.74 -0.95 -1.63
N TRP A 292 2.80 -1.36 -2.88
CA TRP A 292 2.19 -0.61 -3.98
C TRP A 292 0.66 -0.57 -3.94
N ARG A 293 -0.03 -1.49 -3.26
CA ARG A 293 -1.49 -1.39 -3.07
C ARG A 293 -1.89 -0.13 -2.31
N TYR A 294 -1.06 0.31 -1.34
CA TYR A 294 -1.37 1.49 -0.52
C TYR A 294 -0.94 2.82 -1.16
N PHE A 295 0.18 2.83 -1.88
CA PHE A 295 0.75 4.06 -2.42
C PHE A 295 0.32 4.37 -3.86
N ALA A 296 0.18 3.34 -4.70
CA ALA A 296 -0.10 3.47 -6.13
C ALA A 296 -0.91 2.26 -6.65
N GLY A 297 -2.04 1.96 -6.01
CA GLY A 297 -2.79 0.73 -6.27
C GLY A 297 -4.23 0.74 -5.74
N GLU A 298 -4.64 -0.42 -5.23
CA GLU A 298 -6.03 -0.74 -4.85
C GLU A 298 -6.56 0.13 -3.71
N HIS A 299 -5.73 0.36 -2.68
CA HIS A 299 -6.12 1.02 -1.44
C HIS A 299 -5.86 2.52 -1.45
N GLY A 300 -4.96 2.98 -2.32
CA GLY A 300 -4.60 4.39 -2.42
C GLY A 300 -3.75 4.71 -3.64
N THR A 301 -3.81 5.97 -4.07
CA THR A 301 -3.07 6.48 -5.23
C THR A 301 -2.32 7.77 -4.91
N LEU A 302 -2.00 8.02 -3.63
CA LEU A 302 -1.40 9.28 -3.20
C LEU A 302 -0.05 9.53 -3.89
N ALA A 303 0.71 8.47 -4.20
CA ALA A 303 1.97 8.60 -4.93
C ALA A 303 1.80 9.06 -6.39
N SER A 304 0.58 9.03 -6.94
CA SER A 304 0.24 9.61 -8.25
C SER A 304 0.11 11.14 -8.22
N THR A 305 0.01 11.76 -7.05
CA THR A 305 -0.13 13.22 -6.91
C THR A 305 0.97 13.86 -6.07
N THR A 306 1.53 13.10 -5.13
CA THR A 306 2.59 13.53 -4.23
C THR A 306 3.86 12.69 -4.46
N PRO A 307 5.01 13.31 -4.73
CA PRO A 307 6.27 12.58 -4.95
C PRO A 307 6.72 11.79 -3.72
N LEU A 308 7.31 10.63 -3.99
CA LEU A 308 7.97 9.77 -3.01
C LEU A 308 9.49 10.04 -3.01
N LEU A 309 10.05 10.23 -1.83
CA LEU A 309 11.49 10.16 -1.58
C LEU A 309 11.75 9.06 -0.56
N THR A 310 12.51 8.04 -0.96
CA THR A 310 12.74 6.84 -0.14
C THR A 310 14.20 6.71 0.27
N ALA A 311 14.43 6.21 1.48
CA ALA A 311 15.72 5.71 1.92
C ALA A 311 15.66 4.18 2.11
N LEU A 312 16.83 3.54 2.20
CA LEU A 312 16.93 2.12 2.54
C LEU A 312 17.13 1.99 4.05
N GLY A 313 16.37 1.09 4.67
CA GLY A 313 16.55 0.62 6.03
C GLY A 313 17.19 -0.78 6.06
N ASN A 314 17.08 -1.46 7.20
CA ASN A 314 17.67 -2.80 7.36
C ASN A 314 16.89 -3.89 6.65
N TRP A 315 15.60 -3.69 6.38
CA TRP A 315 14.80 -4.66 5.61
C TRP A 315 15.06 -4.59 4.09
N GLU A 316 15.88 -3.64 3.63
CA GLU A 316 16.27 -3.46 2.23
C GLU A 316 17.60 -4.13 1.84
N THR A 317 18.31 -4.76 2.79
CA THR A 317 19.67 -5.33 2.60
C THR A 317 19.76 -6.84 2.79
#